data_AF-A0ABD3EIR0-F1
#
_entry.id   AF-A0ABD3EIR0-F1
#
_cell.length_a   1.000
_cell.length_b   1.000
_cell.length_c   1.000
_cell.angle_alpha   90.00
_cell.angle_beta   90.00
_cell.angle_gamma   90.00
#
_symmetry.space_group_name_H-M   'P 1'
#
loop_
_entity.id
_entity.type
_entity.pdbx_description
1 polymer ?
#
loop_
_entity_poly.entity_id
_entity_poly.type
_entity_poly.pdbx_seq_one_letter_code
_entity_poly.pdbx_strand_id
1 'polypeptide(L)'
;MASLKASTPFSSENSTNDGPVLTLISKRLRALRKKLNRISKMEESLSQGKTLNKEQEETLRSKPSVIAAIDELEKLRQPLSQAVDHEIQLTVDKHNKQKSETLTEDTSSVISDLLGLLYFGSMFDMATLMTARCNMLTRTHERNCCLTYDYVDDDYSSKLLEECDLDLIATMGGLLTSRPLNSCLSHKNSLQKCVEHAKLWLANSDLPIEPNSSTTYASLRELLNKIMASEYFITSPEIRAPVDLAEPVGNYNLFHAPLLHRSSLPPTHLHIPIEGSSASLTKRSNDNGDSSDFDPLASAAGLYTF
;
A
#
# COMPACT_ATOMS: atom_id res chain seq x y z
N MET A 1 52.63 -1.82 -50.25
CA MET A 1 52.80 -2.53 -48.97
C MET A 1 52.89 -1.47 -47.87
N ALA A 2 51.90 -1.46 -46.98
CA ALA A 2 51.58 -0.37 -46.09
C ALA A 2 52.44 -0.37 -44.81
N SER A 3 52.78 0.84 -44.37
CA SER A 3 53.55 1.16 -43.17
C SER A 3 52.65 1.11 -41.93
N LEU A 4 53.05 0.32 -40.93
CA LEU A 4 52.40 0.19 -39.63
C LEU A 4 52.76 1.40 -38.74
N LYS A 5 51.78 2.24 -38.43
CA LYS A 5 51.86 3.29 -37.41
C LYS A 5 51.23 2.76 -36.13
N ALA A 6 52.05 2.51 -35.11
CA ALA A 6 51.59 2.20 -33.76
C ALA A 6 50.98 3.46 -33.13
N SER A 7 49.68 3.41 -32.84
CA SER A 7 48.96 4.47 -32.12
C SER A 7 48.83 4.03 -30.67
N THR A 8 49.55 4.69 -29.78
CA THR A 8 49.38 4.58 -28.32
C THR A 8 48.16 5.41 -27.92
N PRO A 9 47.15 4.86 -27.23
CA PRO A 9 46.04 5.67 -26.79
C PRO A 9 46.45 6.51 -25.58
N PHE A 10 46.43 7.82 -25.83
CA PHE A 10 46.34 8.91 -24.87
C PHE A 10 45.32 8.57 -23.76
N SER A 11 45.78 8.46 -22.52
CA SER A 11 44.91 8.29 -21.35
C SER A 11 44.09 9.56 -21.16
N SER A 12 42.81 9.44 -21.44
CA SER A 12 41.79 10.47 -21.23
C SER A 12 41.75 10.90 -19.76
N GLU A 13 42.11 12.15 -19.51
CA GLU A 13 41.62 12.91 -18.36
C GLU A 13 40.11 13.14 -18.57
N ASN A 14 39.27 12.54 -17.72
CA ASN A 14 38.07 13.16 -17.16
C ASN A 14 37.29 12.19 -16.25
N SER A 15 37.38 12.42 -14.94
CA SER A 15 36.31 12.08 -14.00
C SER A 15 36.28 13.13 -12.88
N THR A 16 35.38 14.10 -13.00
CA THR A 16 35.10 15.11 -11.97
C THR A 16 34.27 14.54 -10.80
N ASN A 17 34.46 13.27 -10.47
CA ASN A 17 33.71 12.57 -9.41
C ASN A 17 34.62 11.85 -8.40
N ASP A 18 35.92 12.16 -8.39
CA ASP A 18 36.87 11.60 -7.44
C ASP A 18 36.64 12.24 -6.06
N GLY A 19 36.36 11.40 -5.04
CA GLY A 19 36.15 11.85 -3.66
C GLY A 19 37.34 12.65 -3.09
N PRO A 20 37.16 13.36 -1.95
CA PRO A 20 38.16 14.28 -1.41
C PRO A 20 39.57 13.69 -1.25
N VAL A 21 39.64 12.41 -0.88
CA VAL A 21 40.89 11.65 -0.71
C VAL A 21 41.57 11.38 -2.06
N LEU A 22 40.84 10.92 -3.07
CA LEU A 22 41.39 10.68 -4.41
C LEU A 22 41.82 11.99 -5.09
N THR A 23 41.11 13.09 -4.83
CA THR A 23 41.51 14.43 -5.26
C THR A 23 42.84 14.86 -4.63
N LEU A 24 43.05 14.61 -3.34
CA LEU A 24 44.30 14.92 -2.66
C LEU A 24 45.47 14.08 -3.23
N ILE A 25 45.26 12.79 -3.45
CA ILE A 25 46.24 11.88 -4.03
C ILE A 25 46.63 12.35 -5.44
N SER A 26 45.63 12.69 -6.28
CA SER A 26 45.86 13.21 -7.64
C SER A 26 46.67 14.52 -7.64
N LYS A 27 46.38 15.43 -6.71
CA LYS A 27 47.17 16.67 -6.54
C LYS A 27 48.61 16.38 -6.15
N ARG A 28 48.83 15.45 -5.21
CA ARG A 28 50.17 15.07 -4.75
C ARG A 28 50.97 14.38 -5.85
N LEU A 29 50.35 13.46 -6.61
CA LEU A 29 50.95 12.84 -7.79
C LEU A 29 51.38 13.87 -8.83
N ARG A 30 50.54 14.88 -9.10
CA ARG A 30 50.89 15.96 -10.03
C ARG A 30 52.11 16.76 -9.57
N ALA A 31 52.19 17.09 -8.28
CA ALA A 31 53.33 17.81 -7.71
C ALA A 31 54.62 16.98 -7.78
N LEU A 32 54.55 15.69 -7.42
CA LEU A 32 55.69 14.77 -7.49
C LEU A 32 56.17 14.55 -8.92
N ARG A 33 55.26 14.36 -9.89
CA ARG A 33 55.61 14.26 -11.32
C ARG A 33 56.26 15.54 -11.84
N LYS A 34 55.78 16.71 -11.42
CA LYS A 34 56.45 18.00 -11.75
C LYS A 34 57.87 18.06 -11.16
N LYS A 35 58.06 17.61 -9.91
CA LYS A 35 59.38 17.56 -9.27
C LYS A 35 60.31 16.57 -9.99
N LEU A 36 59.81 15.40 -10.37
CA LEU A 36 60.55 14.41 -11.16
C LEU A 36 60.99 14.98 -12.51
N ASN A 37 60.09 15.66 -13.23
CA ASN A 37 60.44 16.32 -14.49
C ASN A 37 61.50 17.42 -14.32
N ARG A 38 61.49 18.16 -13.19
CA ARG A 38 62.54 19.14 -12.86
C ARG A 38 63.88 18.46 -12.59
N ILE A 39 63.87 17.33 -11.87
CA ILE A 39 65.06 16.50 -11.60
C ILE A 39 65.67 16.01 -12.92
N SER A 40 64.86 15.45 -13.83
CA SER A 40 65.35 14.97 -15.13
C SER A 40 66.04 16.08 -15.94
N LYS A 41 65.48 17.30 -15.98
CA LYS A 41 66.12 18.45 -16.64
C LYS A 41 67.45 18.88 -16.01
N MET A 42 67.58 18.72 -14.69
CA MET A 42 68.84 19.00 -13.99
C MET A 42 69.89 17.94 -14.28
N GLU A 43 69.50 16.66 -14.39
CA GLU A 43 70.41 15.58 -14.80
C GLU A 43 70.95 15.79 -16.23
N GLU A 44 70.09 16.23 -17.16
CA GLU A 44 70.49 16.60 -18.52
C GLU A 44 71.43 17.82 -18.55
N SER A 45 71.22 18.80 -17.67
CA SER A 45 72.11 19.96 -17.57
C SER A 45 73.48 19.59 -17.00
N LEU A 46 73.51 18.65 -16.04
CA LEU A 46 74.74 18.14 -15.44
C LEU A 46 75.53 17.28 -16.41
N SER A 47 74.87 16.47 -17.24
CA SER A 47 75.54 15.70 -18.31
C SER A 47 76.12 16.59 -19.42
N GLN A 48 75.58 17.80 -19.60
CA GLN A 48 76.15 18.85 -20.46
C GLN A 48 77.32 19.61 -19.81
N GLY A 49 77.75 19.24 -18.58
CA GLY A 49 78.90 19.83 -17.90
C GLY A 49 78.61 21.14 -17.15
N LYS A 50 77.34 21.51 -16.92
CA LYS A 50 76.99 22.68 -16.09
C LYS A 50 77.18 22.35 -14.61
N THR A 51 77.76 23.28 -13.87
CA THR A 51 77.87 23.19 -12.41
C THR A 51 76.52 23.48 -11.75
N LEU A 52 76.18 22.73 -10.70
CA LEU A 52 74.95 22.90 -9.94
C LEU A 52 75.23 23.58 -8.59
N ASN A 53 74.27 24.36 -8.10
CA ASN A 53 74.28 24.87 -6.74
C ASN A 53 73.90 23.77 -5.74
N LYS A 54 74.26 23.94 -4.46
CA LYS A 54 73.99 23.04 -3.34
C LYS A 54 72.51 22.61 -3.22
N GLU A 55 71.57 23.53 -3.46
CA GLU A 55 70.12 23.25 -3.44
C GLU A 55 69.68 22.33 -4.61
N GLN A 56 70.32 22.47 -5.77
CA GLN A 56 70.03 21.64 -6.95
C GLN A 56 70.55 20.22 -6.76
N GLU A 57 71.74 20.07 -6.16
CA GLU A 57 72.29 18.77 -5.79
C GLU A 57 71.43 18.03 -4.77
N GLU A 58 70.90 18.74 -3.76
CA GLU A 58 69.97 18.17 -2.79
C GLU A 58 68.67 17.73 -3.46
N THR A 59 68.16 18.53 -4.40
CA THR A 59 66.97 18.16 -5.19
C THR A 59 67.22 16.91 -6.02
N LEU A 60 68.41 16.76 -6.64
CA LEU A 60 68.80 15.54 -7.35
C LEU A 60 68.90 14.32 -6.43
N ARG A 61 69.51 14.46 -5.23
CA ARG A 61 69.54 13.37 -4.22
C ARG A 61 68.15 12.88 -3.85
N SER A 62 67.12 13.72 -3.93
CA SER A 62 65.74 13.32 -3.61
C SER A 62 65.05 12.44 -4.66
N LYS A 63 65.67 12.19 -5.83
CA LYS A 63 65.08 11.44 -6.95
C LYS A 63 64.54 10.05 -6.57
N PRO A 64 65.29 9.17 -5.86
CA PRO A 64 64.79 7.83 -5.53
C PRO A 64 63.53 7.90 -4.65
N SER A 65 63.50 8.83 -3.69
CA SER A 65 62.35 9.04 -2.82
C SER A 65 61.13 9.58 -3.57
N VAL A 66 61.32 10.46 -4.56
CA VAL A 66 60.21 10.97 -5.40
C VAL A 66 59.61 9.86 -6.26
N ILE A 67 60.43 8.95 -6.82
CA ILE A 67 59.96 7.83 -7.63
C ILE A 67 59.18 6.83 -6.76
N ALA A 68 59.72 6.45 -5.59
CA ALA A 68 59.04 5.57 -4.65
C ALA A 68 57.68 6.13 -4.21
N ALA A 69 57.62 7.43 -3.87
CA ALA A 69 56.38 8.10 -3.48
C ALA A 69 55.33 8.16 -4.60
N ILE A 70 55.74 8.19 -5.88
CA ILE A 70 54.81 8.12 -7.01
C ILE A 70 54.21 6.71 -7.12
N ASP A 71 55.05 5.67 -7.08
CA ASP A 71 54.62 4.27 -7.19
C ASP A 71 53.65 3.87 -6.06
N GLU A 72 53.96 4.27 -4.82
CA GLU A 72 53.09 4.04 -3.67
C GLU A 72 51.71 4.70 -3.84
N LEU A 73 51.68 5.96 -4.25
CA LEU A 73 50.41 6.69 -4.44
C LEU A 73 49.59 6.17 -5.62
N GLU A 74 50.24 5.67 -6.67
CA GLU A 74 49.55 5.01 -7.78
C GLU A 74 48.92 3.67 -7.34
N LYS A 75 49.65 2.87 -6.55
CA LYS A 75 49.16 1.61 -6.00
C LYS A 75 47.99 1.79 -5.04
N LEU A 76 47.96 2.88 -4.26
CA LEU A 76 46.89 3.15 -3.30
C LEU A 76 45.59 3.69 -3.93
N ARG A 77 45.66 4.23 -5.16
CA ARG A 77 44.51 4.89 -5.79
C ARG A 77 43.33 3.94 -6.02
N GLN A 78 43.59 2.77 -6.59
CA GLN A 78 42.54 1.80 -6.93
C GLN A 78 41.90 1.16 -5.69
N PRO A 79 42.65 0.65 -4.69
CA PRO A 79 42.07 0.08 -3.47
C PRO A 79 41.18 1.08 -2.72
N LEU A 80 41.55 2.36 -2.68
CA LEU A 80 40.74 3.39 -2.02
C LEU A 80 39.43 3.66 -2.76
N SER A 81 39.44 3.70 -4.10
CA SER A 81 38.21 3.84 -4.89
C SER A 81 37.27 2.67 -4.65
N GLN A 82 37.78 1.44 -4.72
CA GLN A 82 36.98 0.23 -4.52
C GLN A 82 36.40 0.13 -3.11
N ALA A 83 37.15 0.53 -2.09
CA ALA A 83 36.66 0.54 -0.71
C ALA A 83 35.49 1.52 -0.53
N VAL A 84 35.58 2.71 -1.14
CA VAL A 84 34.50 3.71 -1.11
C VAL A 84 33.27 3.20 -1.86
N ASP A 85 33.44 2.62 -3.05
CA ASP A 85 32.34 2.06 -3.82
C ASP A 85 31.62 0.94 -3.05
N HIS A 86 32.39 0.08 -2.37
CA HIS A 86 31.85 -0.99 -1.53
C HIS A 86 31.08 -0.46 -0.32
N GLU A 87 31.57 0.59 0.36
CA GLU A 87 30.88 1.22 1.48
C GLU A 87 29.56 1.88 1.03
N ILE A 88 29.57 2.56 -0.12
CA ILE A 88 28.35 3.12 -0.73
C ILE A 88 27.36 2.00 -1.04
N GLN A 89 27.82 0.88 -1.61
CA GLN A 89 26.94 -0.23 -1.95
C GLN A 89 26.32 -0.88 -0.70
N LEU A 90 27.13 -1.13 0.34
CA LEU A 90 26.65 -1.66 1.62
C LEU A 90 25.62 -0.76 2.30
N THR A 91 25.82 0.55 2.26
CA THR A 91 24.88 1.51 2.86
C THR A 91 23.55 1.56 2.09
N VAL A 92 23.61 1.53 0.76
CA VAL A 92 22.42 1.45 -0.10
C VAL A 92 21.66 0.14 0.14
N ASP A 93 22.35 -1.00 0.17
CA ASP A 93 21.73 -2.30 0.38
C ASP A 93 21.07 -2.40 1.76
N LYS A 94 21.74 -1.88 2.81
CA LYS A 94 21.18 -1.81 4.15
C LYS A 94 19.93 -0.93 4.21
N HIS A 95 19.96 0.23 3.57
CA HIS A 95 18.82 1.15 3.54
C HIS A 95 17.63 0.54 2.78
N ASN A 96 17.88 -0.13 1.65
CA ASN A 96 16.84 -0.80 0.87
C ASN A 96 16.20 -1.95 1.65
N LYS A 97 17.00 -2.74 2.37
CA LYS A 97 16.50 -3.84 3.19
C LYS A 97 15.62 -3.33 4.34
N GLN A 98 16.10 -2.33 5.08
CA GLN A 98 15.34 -1.72 6.17
C GLN A 98 14.04 -1.08 5.66
N LYS A 99 14.09 -0.33 4.56
CA LYS A 99 12.91 0.28 3.95
C LYS A 99 11.90 -0.78 3.50
N SER A 100 12.36 -1.91 2.93
CA SER A 100 11.47 -2.98 2.51
C SER A 100 10.77 -3.65 3.70
N GLU A 101 11.50 -3.94 4.78
CA GLU A 101 10.95 -4.59 5.98
C GLU A 101 9.95 -3.67 6.69
N THR A 102 10.29 -2.40 6.89
CA THR A 102 9.37 -1.41 7.48
C THR A 102 8.14 -1.18 6.61
N LEU A 103 8.29 -1.02 5.29
CA LEU A 103 7.14 -0.86 4.39
C LEU A 103 6.22 -2.07 4.39
N THR A 104 6.74 -3.30 4.54
CA THR A 104 5.89 -4.50 4.57
C THR A 104 5.07 -4.61 5.84
N GLU A 105 5.65 -4.31 7.01
CA GLU A 105 4.93 -4.29 8.28
C GLU A 105 3.91 -3.15 8.33
N ASP A 106 4.31 -1.95 7.90
CA ASP A 106 3.41 -0.79 7.80
C ASP A 106 2.24 -1.07 6.86
N THR A 107 2.48 -1.67 5.69
CA THR A 107 1.42 -2.01 4.74
C THR A 107 0.48 -3.08 5.31
N SER A 108 1.01 -4.10 5.98
CA SER A 108 0.21 -5.16 6.60
C SER A 108 -0.72 -4.60 7.69
N SER A 109 -0.20 -3.71 8.55
CA SER A 109 -0.99 -3.06 9.59
C SER A 109 -2.09 -2.18 9.01
N VAL A 110 -1.79 -1.38 7.97
CA VAL A 110 -2.77 -0.55 7.26
C VAL A 110 -3.87 -1.39 6.60
N ILE A 111 -3.51 -2.51 5.98
CA ILE A 111 -4.48 -3.43 5.39
C ILE A 111 -5.36 -4.04 6.47
N SER A 112 -4.77 -4.51 7.58
CA SER A 112 -5.52 -5.10 8.69
C SER A 112 -6.51 -4.11 9.31
N ASP A 113 -6.11 -2.85 9.47
CA ASP A 113 -6.97 -1.79 10.02
C ASP A 113 -8.17 -1.51 9.11
N LEU A 114 -7.93 -1.29 7.81
CA LEU A 114 -9.01 -1.08 6.84
C LEU A 114 -9.92 -2.31 6.72
N LEU A 115 -9.36 -3.53 6.73
CA LEU A 115 -10.14 -4.76 6.69
C LEU A 115 -10.95 -4.97 7.97
N GLY A 116 -10.43 -4.59 9.14
CA GLY A 116 -11.18 -4.62 10.39
C GLY A 116 -12.42 -3.73 10.32
N LEU A 117 -12.25 -2.48 9.88
CA LEU A 117 -13.37 -1.56 9.66
C LEU A 117 -14.37 -2.11 8.63
N LEU A 118 -13.90 -2.66 7.51
CA LEU A 118 -14.78 -3.24 6.50
C LEU A 118 -15.53 -4.49 7.01
N TYR A 119 -14.85 -5.34 7.78
CA TYR A 119 -15.42 -6.55 8.35
C TYR A 119 -16.58 -6.19 9.27
N PHE A 120 -16.34 -5.36 10.29
CA PHE A 120 -17.37 -4.95 11.24
C PHE A 120 -18.42 -4.05 10.60
N GLY A 121 -18.03 -3.11 9.74
CA GLY A 121 -18.98 -2.25 9.02
C GLY A 121 -19.94 -3.08 8.17
N SER A 122 -19.44 -4.08 7.45
CA SER A 122 -20.29 -4.98 6.68
C SER A 122 -21.15 -5.88 7.57
N MET A 123 -20.66 -6.30 8.74
CA MET A 123 -21.39 -7.15 9.69
C MET A 123 -22.56 -6.40 10.32
N PHE A 124 -22.34 -5.14 10.73
CA PHE A 124 -23.33 -4.32 11.42
C PHE A 124 -24.32 -3.61 10.49
N ASP A 125 -24.09 -3.61 9.18
CA ASP A 125 -24.99 -2.99 8.19
C ASP A 125 -26.37 -3.67 8.14
N MET A 126 -27.34 -3.01 8.77
CA MET A 126 -28.77 -3.34 8.77
C MET A 126 -29.53 -2.78 7.56
N ALA A 127 -28.97 -1.81 6.83
CA ALA A 127 -29.66 -1.16 5.70
C ALA A 127 -29.63 -2.05 4.46
N THR A 128 -28.47 -2.66 4.15
CA THR A 128 -28.36 -3.69 3.11
C THR A 128 -29.11 -4.97 3.51
N LEU A 129 -29.31 -5.18 4.82
CA LEU A 129 -29.98 -6.34 5.42
C LEU A 129 -31.46 -6.44 5.08
N MET A 130 -32.19 -5.32 5.05
CA MET A 130 -33.62 -5.32 4.68
C MET A 130 -33.85 -5.79 3.23
N THR A 131 -32.81 -5.69 2.40
CA THR A 131 -32.87 -6.07 0.98
C THR A 131 -32.48 -7.54 0.77
N ALA A 132 -31.64 -8.13 1.64
CA ALA A 132 -31.14 -9.51 1.53
C ALA A 132 -31.58 -10.38 2.72
N ARG A 133 -32.69 -11.12 2.55
CA ARG A 133 -33.28 -11.97 3.61
C ARG A 133 -32.36 -13.04 4.22
N CYS A 134 -31.30 -13.45 3.52
CA CYS A 134 -30.53 -14.64 3.89
C CYS A 134 -29.61 -14.48 5.12
N ASN A 135 -29.33 -13.27 5.61
CA ASN A 135 -28.38 -13.06 6.72
C ASN A 135 -28.96 -12.22 7.88
N MET A 136 -30.26 -11.94 7.87
CA MET A 136 -30.91 -11.05 8.86
C MET A 136 -30.74 -11.53 10.30
N LEU A 137 -31.05 -12.81 10.54
CA LEU A 137 -31.04 -13.38 11.88
C LEU A 137 -29.63 -13.40 12.47
N THR A 138 -28.66 -13.88 11.70
CA THR A 138 -27.24 -13.93 12.10
C THR A 138 -26.72 -12.55 12.43
N ARG A 139 -26.92 -11.54 11.57
CA ARG A 139 -26.38 -10.20 11.82
C ARG A 139 -27.09 -9.46 12.96
N THR A 140 -28.40 -9.67 13.13
CA THR A 140 -29.13 -9.14 14.30
C THR A 140 -28.60 -9.76 15.59
N HIS A 141 -28.33 -11.06 15.58
CA HIS A 141 -27.71 -11.76 16.70
C HIS A 141 -26.30 -11.21 16.99
N GLU A 142 -25.45 -11.05 15.96
CA GLU A 142 -24.10 -10.47 16.12
C GLU A 142 -24.13 -9.07 16.75
N ARG A 143 -25.01 -8.19 16.28
CA ARG A 143 -25.17 -6.84 16.85
C ARG A 143 -25.56 -6.90 18.33
N ASN A 144 -26.55 -7.74 18.67
CA ASN A 144 -26.99 -7.91 20.04
C ASN A 144 -25.88 -8.49 20.92
N CYS A 145 -25.13 -9.47 20.41
CA CYS A 145 -23.97 -10.04 21.10
C CYS A 145 -22.94 -8.95 21.38
N CYS A 146 -22.51 -8.19 20.38
CA CYS A 146 -21.56 -7.09 20.55
C CYS A 146 -21.96 -6.14 21.70
N LEU A 147 -23.23 -5.72 21.73
CA LEU A 147 -23.75 -4.85 22.79
C LEU A 147 -23.74 -5.54 24.16
N THR A 148 -24.12 -6.82 24.26
CA THR A 148 -24.17 -7.52 25.55
C THR A 148 -22.80 -7.75 26.19
N TYR A 149 -21.74 -7.91 25.40
CA TYR A 149 -20.38 -8.08 25.94
C TYR A 149 -19.82 -6.77 26.50
N ASP A 150 -20.29 -5.62 26.03
CA ASP A 150 -19.84 -4.31 26.53
C ASP A 150 -20.30 -4.03 27.99
N TYR A 151 -21.33 -4.74 28.48
CA TYR A 151 -21.82 -4.63 29.86
C TYR A 151 -20.97 -5.41 30.88
N VAL A 152 -20.04 -6.24 30.43
CA VAL A 152 -19.29 -7.17 31.31
C VAL A 152 -18.02 -6.51 31.87
N ASP A 153 -17.58 -5.39 31.30
CA ASP A 153 -16.42 -4.65 31.80
C ASP A 153 -16.82 -3.71 32.95
N ASP A 154 -16.31 -3.99 34.16
CA ASP A 154 -16.61 -3.30 35.44
C ASP A 154 -16.16 -1.82 35.52
N ASP A 155 -15.70 -1.21 34.43
CA ASP A 155 -15.20 0.17 34.42
C ASP A 155 -16.33 1.17 34.13
N TYR A 156 -17.02 1.61 35.20
CA TYR A 156 -18.09 2.61 35.21
C TYR A 156 -17.75 3.97 34.55
N SER A 157 -16.50 4.16 34.12
CA SER A 157 -16.02 5.39 33.47
C SER A 157 -16.13 5.38 31.94
N SER A 158 -16.27 4.23 31.30
CA SER A 158 -16.31 4.11 29.83
C SER A 158 -17.73 4.21 29.29
N LYS A 159 -17.94 5.03 28.25
CA LYS A 159 -19.22 5.10 27.54
C LYS A 159 -19.58 3.71 27.01
N LEU A 160 -20.78 3.24 27.36
CA LEU A 160 -21.34 2.00 26.84
C LEU A 160 -21.64 2.15 25.34
N LEU A 161 -21.39 1.08 24.57
CA LEU A 161 -21.73 0.95 23.16
C LEU A 161 -23.25 0.98 22.99
N GLU A 162 -23.71 1.85 22.10
CA GLU A 162 -25.11 1.97 21.72
C GLU A 162 -25.34 1.45 20.30
N GLU A 163 -26.61 1.16 19.94
CA GLU A 163 -26.97 0.73 18.59
C GLU A 163 -26.54 1.74 17.52
N CYS A 164 -26.62 3.04 17.83
CA CYS A 164 -26.19 4.11 16.93
C CYS A 164 -24.68 4.06 16.66
N ASP A 165 -23.87 3.62 17.62
CA ASP A 165 -22.42 3.47 17.43
C ASP A 165 -22.14 2.39 16.37
N LEU A 166 -22.88 1.28 16.40
CA LEU A 166 -22.79 0.21 15.38
C LEU A 166 -23.26 0.68 13.99
N ASP A 167 -24.29 1.52 13.94
CA ASP A 167 -24.79 2.10 12.69
C ASP A 167 -23.79 3.09 12.07
N LEU A 168 -23.05 3.82 12.89
CA LEU A 168 -21.96 4.68 12.44
C LEU A 168 -20.81 3.86 11.86
N ILE A 169 -20.43 2.75 12.49
CA ILE A 169 -19.42 1.81 11.95
C ILE A 169 -19.88 1.24 10.60
N ALA A 170 -21.14 0.83 10.50
CA ALA A 170 -21.72 0.36 9.24
C ALA A 170 -21.70 1.44 8.14
N THR A 171 -22.09 2.66 8.49
CA THR A 171 -22.09 3.82 7.57
C THR A 171 -20.67 4.11 7.08
N MET A 172 -19.68 4.12 7.97
CA MET A 172 -18.28 4.33 7.61
C MET A 172 -17.74 3.21 6.69
N GLY A 173 -18.07 1.94 6.96
CA GLY A 173 -17.76 0.82 6.06
C GLY A 173 -18.41 0.98 4.67
N GLY A 174 -19.63 1.51 4.63
CA GLY A 174 -20.33 1.90 3.41
C GLY A 174 -19.57 2.99 2.65
N LEU A 175 -19.11 4.05 3.31
CA LEU A 175 -18.34 5.14 2.68
C LEU A 175 -17.03 4.66 2.03
N LEU A 176 -16.42 3.60 2.55
CA LEU A 176 -15.21 3.00 1.97
C LEU A 176 -15.46 2.19 0.69
N THR A 177 -16.69 1.73 0.46
CA THR A 177 -16.98 0.73 -0.59
C THR A 177 -18.06 1.14 -1.56
N SER A 178 -18.88 2.12 -1.19
CA SER A 178 -20.13 2.42 -1.88
C SER A 178 -20.08 3.76 -2.58
N ARG A 179 -20.78 3.82 -3.71
CA ARG A 179 -21.08 5.07 -4.40
C ARG A 179 -22.14 5.82 -3.58
N PRO A 180 -21.95 7.12 -3.25
CA PRO A 180 -22.95 7.87 -2.53
C PRO A 180 -24.29 7.84 -3.28
N LEU A 181 -25.35 7.45 -2.56
CA LEU A 181 -26.70 7.38 -3.10
C LEU A 181 -27.10 8.76 -3.63
N ASN A 182 -27.79 8.78 -4.77
CA ASN A 182 -28.28 10.01 -5.42
C ASN A 182 -27.20 11.00 -5.89
N SER A 183 -25.92 10.58 -5.91
CA SER A 183 -24.87 11.41 -6.49
C SER A 183 -24.75 11.18 -8.00
N CYS A 184 -24.71 12.26 -8.79
CA CYS A 184 -24.37 12.20 -10.22
C CYS A 184 -22.87 11.98 -10.47
N LEU A 185 -22.14 11.47 -9.47
CA LEU A 185 -20.69 11.26 -9.55
C LEU A 185 -20.37 10.07 -10.43
N SER A 186 -19.32 10.19 -11.25
CA SER A 186 -18.76 9.04 -11.97
C SER A 186 -18.18 8.01 -10.98
N HIS A 187 -17.99 6.77 -11.43
CA HIS A 187 -17.30 5.75 -10.64
C HIS A 187 -15.89 6.20 -10.20
N LYS A 188 -15.16 6.89 -11.08
CA LYS A 188 -13.84 7.47 -10.76
C LYS A 188 -13.91 8.44 -9.57
N ASN A 189 -14.86 9.37 -9.60
CA ASN A 189 -15.00 10.37 -8.53
C ASN A 189 -15.55 9.74 -7.24
N SER A 190 -16.39 8.72 -7.36
CA SER A 190 -16.91 7.98 -6.20
C SER A 190 -15.79 7.21 -5.50
N LEU A 191 -14.96 6.49 -6.26
CA LEU A 191 -13.78 5.79 -5.73
C LEU A 191 -12.79 6.76 -5.07
N GLN A 192 -12.61 7.95 -5.66
CA GLN A 192 -11.76 8.98 -5.07
C GLN A 192 -12.26 9.38 -3.67
N LYS A 193 -13.58 9.54 -3.48
CA LYS A 193 -14.17 9.80 -2.16
C LYS A 193 -13.96 8.63 -1.19
N CYS A 194 -14.12 7.39 -1.64
CA CYS A 194 -13.82 6.21 -0.81
C CYS A 194 -12.35 6.23 -0.33
N VAL A 195 -11.42 6.59 -1.20
CA VAL A 195 -9.99 6.74 -0.86
C VAL A 195 -9.76 7.88 0.13
N GLU A 196 -10.49 8.99 0.01
CA GLU A 196 -10.41 10.11 0.96
C GLU A 196 -10.88 9.68 2.35
N HIS A 197 -11.99 8.95 2.46
CA HIS A 197 -12.45 8.37 3.73
C HIS A 197 -11.42 7.39 4.32
N ALA A 198 -10.83 6.52 3.50
CA ALA A 198 -9.79 5.60 3.96
C ALA A 198 -8.57 6.34 4.51
N LYS A 199 -8.15 7.43 3.86
CA LYS A 199 -7.03 8.26 4.34
C LYS A 199 -7.35 8.94 5.66
N LEU A 200 -8.54 9.50 5.80
CA LEU A 200 -8.98 10.18 7.03
C LEU A 200 -9.09 9.21 8.20
N TRP A 201 -9.57 7.98 7.93
CA TRP A 201 -9.58 6.89 8.90
C TRP A 201 -8.17 6.53 9.38
N LEU A 202 -7.26 6.23 8.45
CA LEU A 202 -5.88 5.85 8.76
C LEU A 202 -5.12 6.96 9.48
N ALA A 203 -5.38 8.22 9.15
CA ALA A 203 -4.81 9.38 9.80
C ALA A 203 -5.36 9.64 11.22
N ASN A 204 -6.34 8.86 11.68
CA ASN A 204 -7.04 9.08 12.95
C ASN A 204 -7.57 10.52 13.07
N SER A 205 -8.26 10.98 12.02
CA SER A 205 -8.62 12.40 11.85
C SER A 205 -9.73 12.87 12.80
N ASP A 206 -9.56 14.06 13.38
CA ASP A 206 -10.60 14.76 14.15
C ASP A 206 -11.65 15.45 13.26
N LEU A 207 -11.54 15.32 11.93
CA LEU A 207 -12.58 15.84 11.04
C LEU A 207 -13.88 15.04 11.21
N PRO A 208 -15.04 15.70 11.07
CA PRO A 208 -16.32 15.01 11.14
C PRO A 208 -16.50 14.09 9.91
N ILE A 209 -17.11 12.92 10.13
CA ILE A 209 -17.38 11.93 9.05
C ILE A 209 -18.41 12.48 8.07
N GLU A 210 -19.45 13.11 8.61
CA GLU A 210 -20.47 13.83 7.84
C GLU A 210 -20.47 15.32 8.20
N PRO A 211 -20.73 16.24 7.25
CA PRO A 211 -20.64 17.68 7.48
C PRO A 211 -21.45 18.24 8.67
N ASN A 212 -22.50 17.53 9.10
CA ASN A 212 -23.40 17.96 10.17
C ASN A 212 -23.36 17.04 11.40
N SER A 213 -22.43 16.08 11.45
CA SER A 213 -22.29 15.16 12.56
C SER A 213 -21.21 15.63 13.52
N SER A 214 -21.40 15.39 14.82
CA SER A 214 -20.35 15.56 15.83
C SER A 214 -19.34 14.41 15.85
N THR A 215 -19.63 13.29 15.17
CA THR A 215 -18.77 12.12 15.15
C THR A 215 -17.59 12.31 14.21
N THR A 216 -16.38 12.15 14.74
CA THR A 216 -15.12 12.24 14.00
C THR A 216 -14.58 10.86 13.64
N TYR A 217 -13.66 10.78 12.66
CA TYR A 217 -12.99 9.51 12.33
C TYR A 217 -12.25 8.94 13.54
N ALA A 218 -11.57 9.79 14.31
CA ALA A 218 -10.87 9.39 15.52
C ALA A 218 -11.81 8.77 16.56
N SER A 219 -12.91 9.45 16.88
CA SER A 219 -13.87 8.94 17.87
C SER A 219 -14.51 7.60 17.47
N LEU A 220 -14.80 7.42 16.17
CA LEU A 220 -15.37 6.18 15.69
C LEU A 220 -14.34 5.04 15.66
N ARG A 221 -13.07 5.37 15.37
CA ARG A 221 -11.96 4.42 15.41
C ARG A 221 -11.66 3.96 16.82
N GLU A 222 -11.76 4.83 17.82
CA GLU A 222 -11.68 4.45 19.22
C GLU A 222 -12.79 3.44 19.61
N LEU A 223 -14.03 3.67 19.16
CA LEU A 223 -15.13 2.73 19.38
C LEU A 223 -14.87 1.37 18.72
N LEU A 224 -14.37 1.35 17.48
CA LEU A 224 -14.01 0.08 16.82
C LEU A 224 -12.87 -0.63 17.55
N ASN A 225 -11.85 0.11 18.01
CA ASN A 225 -10.75 -0.46 18.78
C ASN A 225 -11.24 -1.05 20.11
N LYS A 226 -12.22 -0.40 20.77
CA LYS A 226 -12.89 -0.94 21.95
C LYS A 226 -13.54 -2.30 21.65
N ILE A 227 -14.30 -2.39 20.55
CA ILE A 227 -14.92 -3.66 20.11
C ILE A 227 -13.85 -4.72 19.86
N MET A 228 -12.78 -4.39 19.14
CA MET A 228 -11.68 -5.32 18.83
C MET A 228 -10.86 -5.74 20.06
N ALA A 229 -10.84 -4.94 21.12
CA ALA A 229 -10.19 -5.26 22.38
C ALA A 229 -11.09 -6.06 23.34
N SER A 230 -12.41 -6.11 23.08
CA SER A 230 -13.37 -6.80 23.93
C SER A 230 -13.36 -8.32 23.72
N GLU A 231 -13.87 -9.05 24.71
CA GLU A 231 -14.06 -10.50 24.63
C GLU A 231 -15.01 -10.93 23.50
N TYR A 232 -15.87 -10.02 23.01
CA TYR A 232 -16.72 -10.27 21.84
C TYR A 232 -15.88 -10.61 20.60
N PHE A 233 -14.71 -9.98 20.41
CA PHE A 233 -13.90 -10.19 19.21
C PHE A 233 -13.28 -11.60 19.13
N ILE A 234 -12.95 -12.19 20.29
CA ILE A 234 -12.27 -13.49 20.36
C ILE A 234 -13.21 -14.65 20.68
N THR A 235 -14.42 -14.35 21.18
CA THR A 235 -15.43 -15.37 21.49
C THR A 235 -16.22 -15.74 20.24
N SER A 236 -16.44 -17.03 19.99
CA SER A 236 -17.36 -17.47 18.93
C SER A 236 -18.80 -17.45 19.45
N PRO A 237 -19.69 -16.57 18.94
CA PRO A 237 -21.08 -16.54 19.39
C PRO A 237 -21.82 -17.79 18.88
N GLU A 238 -22.36 -18.59 19.80
CA GLU A 238 -23.18 -19.76 19.42
C GLU A 238 -24.60 -19.31 19.02
N ILE A 239 -24.90 -19.32 17.71
CA ILE A 239 -26.28 -19.19 17.23
C ILE A 239 -27.02 -20.50 17.54
N ARG A 240 -27.70 -20.57 18.69
CA ARG A 240 -28.59 -21.69 18.98
C ARG A 240 -29.83 -21.59 18.10
N ALA A 241 -30.05 -22.58 17.25
CA ALA A 241 -31.32 -22.73 16.55
C ALA A 241 -32.47 -22.83 17.57
N PRO A 242 -33.70 -22.35 17.25
CA PRO A 242 -34.86 -22.61 18.09
C PRO A 242 -35.09 -24.13 18.16
N VAL A 243 -34.50 -24.76 19.17
CA VAL A 243 -34.87 -26.11 19.58
C VAL A 243 -36.18 -25.97 20.32
N ASP A 244 -37.17 -26.78 19.98
CA ASP A 244 -38.43 -26.95 20.71
C ASP A 244 -38.13 -27.29 22.18
N LEU A 245 -37.92 -26.27 22.99
CA LEU A 245 -37.82 -26.36 24.44
C LEU A 245 -39.11 -25.80 25.00
N ALA A 246 -40.13 -26.65 24.98
CA ALA A 246 -41.21 -26.55 25.94
C ALA A 246 -40.64 -26.89 27.32
N GLU A 247 -40.21 -25.88 28.09
CA GLU A 247 -40.46 -25.80 29.53
C GLU A 247 -40.17 -24.40 30.07
N PRO A 248 -40.97 -23.89 31.04
CA PRO A 248 -41.11 -22.45 31.26
C PRO A 248 -40.36 -22.00 32.51
N VAL A 249 -39.26 -21.24 32.37
CA VAL A 249 -38.79 -20.36 33.45
C VAL A 249 -38.15 -19.10 32.85
N GLY A 250 -38.76 -17.94 33.14
CA GLY A 250 -38.04 -16.68 33.25
C GLY A 250 -37.92 -15.82 31.99
N ASN A 251 -39.02 -15.16 31.62
CA ASN A 251 -39.11 -13.76 31.19
C ASN A 251 -37.86 -13.11 30.53
N TYR A 252 -37.55 -13.48 29.30
CA TYR A 252 -36.86 -12.60 28.34
C TYR A 252 -37.74 -12.48 27.11
N ASN A 253 -38.10 -11.24 26.74
CA ASN A 253 -38.96 -10.94 25.59
C ASN A 253 -38.29 -11.42 24.29
N LEU A 254 -38.60 -12.66 23.89
CA LEU A 254 -38.19 -13.22 22.61
C LEU A 254 -39.30 -12.94 21.58
N PHE A 255 -38.89 -12.34 20.46
CA PHE A 255 -39.65 -11.91 19.30
C PHE A 255 -40.88 -12.79 18.94
N HIS A 256 -42.09 -12.25 19.12
CA HIS A 256 -43.26 -12.69 18.38
C HIS A 256 -43.35 -11.91 17.05
N ALA A 257 -42.96 -12.54 15.95
CA ALA A 257 -43.42 -12.13 14.62
C ALA A 257 -44.78 -12.81 14.33
N PRO A 258 -45.79 -12.13 13.74
CA PRO A 258 -47.07 -12.75 13.45
C PRO A 258 -46.90 -13.85 12.40
N LEU A 259 -47.15 -15.10 12.79
CA LEU A 259 -47.31 -16.22 11.87
C LEU A 259 -48.52 -15.92 10.98
N LEU A 260 -48.27 -15.55 9.72
CA LEU A 260 -49.31 -15.52 8.70
C LEU A 260 -49.89 -16.94 8.57
N HIS A 261 -51.18 -17.02 8.84
CA HIS A 261 -52.01 -18.20 8.74
C HIS A 261 -51.77 -18.91 7.40
N ARG A 262 -51.26 -20.14 7.46
CA ARG A 262 -51.14 -21.05 6.33
C ARG A 262 -52.54 -21.50 5.93
N SER A 263 -53.15 -20.83 4.96
CA SER A 263 -54.41 -21.27 4.35
C SER A 263 -54.22 -22.63 3.67
N SER A 264 -54.94 -23.63 4.16
CA SER A 264 -55.10 -24.95 3.56
C SER A 264 -55.95 -24.88 2.29
N LEU A 265 -55.45 -25.42 1.18
CA LEU A 265 -56.28 -25.81 0.03
C LEU A 265 -55.98 -27.27 -0.36
N PRO A 266 -57.00 -28.06 -0.76
CA PRO A 266 -56.90 -29.51 -0.99
C PRO A 266 -56.34 -29.86 -2.40
N PRO A 267 -55.96 -31.14 -2.64
CA PRO A 267 -55.09 -31.52 -3.75
C PRO A 267 -55.84 -31.75 -5.06
N THR A 268 -55.37 -31.15 -6.14
CA THR A 268 -55.79 -31.46 -7.51
C THR A 268 -54.81 -32.47 -8.13
N HIS A 269 -55.34 -33.66 -8.43
CA HIS A 269 -54.69 -34.67 -9.26
C HIS A 269 -54.30 -34.09 -10.63
N LEU A 270 -53.02 -34.16 -10.99
CA LEU A 270 -52.59 -34.09 -12.39
C LEU A 270 -51.71 -35.29 -12.73
N HIS A 271 -52.19 -35.99 -13.75
CA HIS A 271 -51.65 -37.22 -14.30
C HIS A 271 -50.38 -36.92 -15.12
N ILE A 272 -49.33 -37.69 -14.88
CA ILE A 272 -48.12 -37.75 -15.71
C ILE A 272 -48.48 -38.42 -17.06
N PRO A 273 -47.81 -38.04 -18.16
CA PRO A 273 -47.04 -39.06 -18.88
C PRO A 273 -45.58 -38.69 -19.12
N ILE A 274 -44.75 -39.73 -19.02
CA ILE A 274 -43.30 -39.84 -19.23
C ILE A 274 -43.01 -39.89 -20.74
N GLU A 275 -41.87 -39.35 -21.19
CA GLU A 275 -40.76 -40.11 -21.86
C GLU A 275 -40.00 -39.32 -22.96
N GLY A 276 -38.67 -39.51 -22.98
CA GLY A 276 -37.78 -39.26 -24.13
C GLY A 276 -36.82 -38.06 -23.97
N SER A 277 -35.59 -38.16 -23.45
CA SER A 277 -34.38 -38.87 -23.90
C SER A 277 -33.31 -37.93 -24.52
N SER A 278 -32.08 -38.12 -24.02
CA SER A 278 -30.73 -37.74 -24.51
C SER A 278 -30.31 -36.27 -24.63
N ALA A 279 -29.39 -35.92 -23.72
CA ALA A 279 -28.15 -35.15 -23.86
C ALA A 279 -27.71 -34.64 -25.24
N SER A 280 -27.20 -33.40 -25.31
CA SER A 280 -25.74 -33.12 -25.36
C SER A 280 -25.38 -31.66 -25.70
N LEU A 281 -24.50 -31.11 -24.88
CA LEU A 281 -23.32 -30.28 -25.15
C LEU A 281 -23.19 -29.43 -26.46
N THR A 282 -22.97 -28.13 -26.21
CA THR A 282 -21.97 -27.20 -26.81
C THR A 282 -22.13 -26.54 -28.19
N LYS A 283 -21.86 -25.21 -28.12
CA LYS A 283 -21.09 -24.32 -29.02
C LYS A 283 -21.79 -23.61 -30.21
N ARG A 284 -22.07 -22.32 -29.97
CA ARG A 284 -21.47 -21.11 -30.60
C ARG A 284 -21.20 -21.15 -32.12
N SER A 285 -21.91 -20.29 -32.86
CA SER A 285 -21.35 -19.43 -33.92
C SER A 285 -22.39 -18.43 -34.44
N ASN A 286 -21.94 -17.18 -34.64
CA ASN A 286 -22.64 -16.09 -35.32
C ASN A 286 -23.04 -16.45 -36.76
N ASP A 287 -24.14 -15.89 -37.27
CA ASP A 287 -24.13 -15.21 -38.58
C ASP A 287 -25.29 -14.19 -38.72
N ASN A 288 -25.06 -13.26 -39.64
CA ASN A 288 -25.67 -11.97 -39.90
C ASN A 288 -27.04 -12.00 -40.63
N GLY A 289 -27.68 -10.83 -40.70
CA GLY A 289 -28.77 -10.50 -41.65
C GLY A 289 -29.84 -9.62 -41.01
N ASP A 290 -29.67 -8.30 -40.98
CA ASP A 290 -30.15 -7.35 -42.01
C ASP A 290 -31.66 -7.06 -41.92
N SER A 291 -31.99 -5.84 -41.48
CA SER A 291 -33.05 -5.01 -42.07
C SER A 291 -32.97 -3.60 -41.50
N SER A 292 -32.47 -2.70 -42.32
CA SER A 292 -32.73 -1.27 -42.32
C SER A 292 -34.23 -0.98 -42.41
N ASP A 293 -34.74 0.00 -41.67
CA ASP A 293 -35.38 1.18 -42.28
C ASP A 293 -35.80 2.24 -41.24
N PHE A 294 -35.38 3.49 -41.53
CA PHE A 294 -36.12 4.77 -41.48
C PHE A 294 -36.98 5.11 -40.24
N ASP A 295 -36.98 6.32 -39.66
CA ASP A 295 -36.19 7.55 -39.68
C ASP A 295 -36.81 8.45 -38.55
N PRO A 296 -36.13 9.51 -38.10
CA PRO A 296 -36.48 10.31 -36.92
C PRO A 296 -37.31 11.56 -37.28
N LEU A 297 -38.09 12.09 -36.32
CA LEU A 297 -38.16 13.53 -36.00
C LEU A 297 -39.23 13.87 -34.93
N ALA A 298 -38.73 14.60 -33.92
CA ALA A 298 -39.34 15.75 -33.21
C ALA A 298 -40.69 15.60 -32.47
N SER A 299 -40.70 15.94 -31.16
CA SER A 299 -41.32 17.20 -30.68
C SER A 299 -41.26 17.38 -29.15
N ALA A 300 -40.90 18.61 -28.75
CA ALA A 300 -41.25 19.36 -27.52
C ALA A 300 -40.87 18.78 -26.14
N ALA A 301 -39.97 19.36 -25.33
CA ALA A 301 -39.95 20.71 -24.76
C ALA A 301 -41.14 21.05 -23.83
N GLY A 302 -40.84 21.23 -22.54
CA GLY A 302 -41.70 21.82 -21.51
C GLY A 302 -42.15 20.82 -20.44
N LEU A 303 -42.18 21.09 -19.13
CA LEU A 303 -42.06 22.33 -18.36
C LEU A 303 -41.72 21.96 -16.91
N TYR A 304 -40.83 22.73 -16.30
CA TYR A 304 -40.64 22.86 -14.85
C TYR A 304 -41.75 23.75 -14.26
N THR A 305 -42.34 23.34 -13.13
CA THR A 305 -43.00 24.11 -12.05
C THR A 305 -43.78 23.10 -11.18
N PHE A 306 -43.78 23.04 -9.85
CA PHE A 306 -43.31 23.87 -8.73
C PHE A 306 -42.88 22.92 -7.60
#